data_AF-A0A3L8GLG9-F1
#
_entry.id   AF-A0A3L8GLG9-F1
#
_cell.length_a   1.000
_cell.length_b   1.000
_cell.length_c   1.000
_cell.angle_alpha   90.00
_cell.angle_beta   90.00
_cell.angle_gamma   90.00
#
_symmetry.space_group_name_H-M   'P 1'
#
loop_
_entity.id
_entity.type
_entity.pdbx_description
1 polymer ?
#
loop_
_entity_poly.entity_id
_entity_poly.type
_entity_poly.pdbx_seq_one_letter_code
_entity_poly.pdbx_strand_id
1 'polypeptide(L)'
;MESLNQISEKLLNKRVELETLEDSYHRSNNNLAEQVYDLEQKRSDLENLLQETYETTSYDLRQDDSVNEESFMAMNQIFTFFQTELDEEFTKEYRILLDQEEELRQEYLKKRQILQDSVEQLQQKNTAYKH
;
A
#
# COMPACT_ATOMS: atom_id res chain seq x y z
N MET A 1 -45.50 5.28 -13.10
CA MET A 1 -44.86 6.41 -12.38
C MET A 1 -44.38 5.88 -11.05
N GLU A 2 -43.15 6.19 -10.64
CA GLU A 2 -42.67 5.86 -9.30
C GLU A 2 -43.33 6.75 -8.25
N SER A 3 -43.58 6.23 -7.06
CA SER A 3 -44.12 7.01 -5.95
C SER A 3 -43.03 7.78 -5.22
N LEU A 4 -43.40 8.86 -4.53
CA LEU A 4 -42.49 9.68 -3.74
C LEU A 4 -41.79 8.86 -2.63
N ASN A 5 -42.49 7.86 -2.09
CA ASN A 5 -41.95 6.89 -1.14
C ASN A 5 -40.89 6.00 -1.79
N GLN A 6 -41.13 5.49 -3.00
CA GLN A 6 -40.13 4.69 -3.75
C GLN A 6 -38.87 5.49 -4.07
N ILE A 7 -38.99 6.76 -4.43
CA ILE A 7 -37.83 7.64 -4.71
C ILE A 7 -37.04 7.91 -3.42
N SER A 8 -37.74 8.13 -2.30
CA SER A 8 -37.10 8.39 -1.01
C SER A 8 -36.37 7.15 -0.47
N GLU A 9 -36.95 5.96 -0.65
CA GLU A 9 -36.31 4.69 -0.29
C GLU A 9 -35.06 4.43 -1.15
N LYS A 10 -35.13 4.67 -2.47
CA LYS A 10 -33.96 4.56 -3.35
C LYS A 10 -32.84 5.53 -2.97
N LEU A 11 -33.18 6.76 -2.58
CA LEU A 11 -32.20 7.73 -2.11
C LEU A 11 -31.50 7.27 -0.82
N LEU A 12 -32.26 6.71 0.12
CA LEU A 12 -31.70 6.17 1.35
C LEU A 12 -30.74 5.02 1.02
N ASN A 13 -31.16 4.07 0.18
CA ASN A 13 -30.31 2.94 -0.21
C ASN A 13 -29.03 3.40 -0.91
N LYS A 14 -29.11 4.39 -1.81
CA LYS A 14 -27.92 4.93 -2.48
C LYS A 14 -26.95 5.65 -1.54
N ARG A 15 -27.45 6.29 -0.47
CA ARG A 15 -26.60 6.88 0.56
C ARG A 15 -25.89 5.81 1.38
N VAL A 16 -26.59 4.73 1.75
CA VAL A 16 -25.98 3.58 2.43
C VAL A 16 -24.92 2.90 1.54
N GLU A 17 -25.18 2.78 0.23
CA GLU A 17 -24.19 2.27 -0.72
C GLU A 17 -22.93 3.14 -0.78
N LEU A 18 -23.08 4.47 -0.73
CA LEU A 18 -21.94 5.42 -0.68
C LEU A 18 -21.13 5.26 0.60
N GLU A 19 -21.79 5.22 1.76
CA GLU A 19 -21.14 5.04 3.06
C GLU A 19 -20.37 3.71 3.10
N THR A 20 -20.99 2.62 2.64
CA THR A 20 -20.35 1.30 2.55
C THR A 20 -19.13 1.32 1.61
N LEU A 21 -19.21 2.05 0.49
CA LEU A 21 -18.11 2.20 -0.45
C LEU A 21 -16.94 2.96 0.18
N GLU A 22 -17.22 4.07 0.89
CA GLU A 22 -16.23 4.88 1.60
C GLU A 22 -15.54 4.06 2.70
N ASP A 23 -16.29 3.36 3.54
CA ASP A 23 -15.77 2.48 4.58
C ASP A 23 -14.92 1.34 4.03
N SER A 24 -15.35 0.75 2.90
CA SER A 24 -14.57 -0.30 2.25
C SER A 24 -13.26 0.23 1.67
N TYR A 25 -13.30 1.40 1.02
CA TYR A 25 -12.12 2.03 0.46
C TYR A 25 -11.10 2.37 1.55
N HIS A 26 -11.53 3.03 2.63
CA HIS A 26 -10.66 3.39 3.73
C HIS A 26 -10.02 2.19 4.43
N ARG A 27 -10.78 1.10 4.64
CA ARG A 27 -10.23 -0.14 5.20
C ARG A 27 -9.16 -0.75 4.29
N SER A 28 -9.43 -0.85 2.99
CA SER A 28 -8.45 -1.38 2.04
C SER A 28 -7.21 -0.50 1.94
N ASN A 29 -7.38 0.82 1.94
CA ASN A 29 -6.27 1.77 1.88
C ASN A 29 -5.38 1.69 3.13
N ASN A 30 -5.99 1.56 4.30
CA ASN A 30 -5.25 1.38 5.55
C ASN A 30 -4.45 0.07 5.56
N ASN A 31 -5.02 -1.03 5.05
CA ASN A 31 -4.30 -2.30 4.92
C ASN A 31 -3.09 -2.18 3.97
N LEU A 32 -3.22 -1.45 2.85
CA LEU A 32 -2.07 -1.18 1.98
C LEU A 32 -0.99 -0.36 2.69
N ALA A 33 -1.39 0.66 3.46
CA ALA A 33 -0.45 1.45 4.25
C ALA A 33 0.27 0.61 5.32
N GLU A 34 -0.43 -0.32 5.98
CA GLU A 34 0.17 -1.28 6.92
C GLU A 34 1.18 -2.19 6.22
N GLN A 35 0.87 -2.68 5.01
CA GLN A 35 1.80 -3.50 4.23
C GLN A 35 3.06 -2.74 3.81
N VAL A 36 2.93 -1.46 3.45
CA VAL A 36 4.08 -0.59 3.17
C VAL A 36 4.95 -0.44 4.41
N TYR A 37 4.34 -0.15 5.56
CA TYR A 37 5.06 -0.03 6.83
C TYR A 37 5.79 -1.33 7.19
N ASP A 38 5.13 -2.48 7.06
CA ASP A 38 5.73 -3.79 7.31
C ASP A 38 6.90 -4.09 6.36
N LEU A 39 6.81 -3.66 5.10
CA LEU A 39 7.88 -3.80 4.12
C LEU A 39 9.11 -2.95 4.49
N GLU A 40 8.89 -1.68 4.89
CA GLU A 40 9.94 -0.78 5.36
C GLU A 40 10.61 -1.32 6.63
N GLN A 41 9.83 -1.84 7.58
CA GLN A 41 10.36 -2.43 8.80
C GLN A 41 11.24 -3.65 8.50
N LYS A 42 10.77 -4.56 7.63
CA LYS A 42 11.56 -5.74 7.23
C LYS A 42 12.86 -5.36 6.53
N ARG A 43 12.84 -4.32 5.68
CA ARG A 43 14.06 -3.79 5.07
C ARG A 43 15.03 -3.31 6.14
N SER A 44 14.56 -2.51 7.09
CA SER A 44 15.40 -2.01 8.18
C SER A 44 15.99 -3.14 9.03
N ASP A 45 15.19 -4.15 9.36
CA ASP A 45 15.66 -5.32 10.12
C ASP A 45 16.77 -6.08 9.36
N LEU A 46 16.63 -6.23 8.04
CA LEU A 46 17.64 -6.87 7.19
C LEU A 46 18.91 -6.02 7.06
N GLU A 47 18.79 -4.70 6.92
CA GLU A 47 19.93 -3.78 6.88
C GLU A 47 20.72 -3.82 8.19
N ASN A 48 20.03 -3.84 9.33
CA ASN A 48 20.66 -3.96 10.65
C ASN A 48 21.39 -5.29 10.80
N LEU A 49 20.74 -6.41 10.45
CA LEU A 49 21.36 -7.73 10.49
C LEU A 49 22.60 -7.81 9.58
N LEU A 50 22.53 -7.20 8.40
CA LEU A 50 23.64 -7.13 7.47
C LEU A 50 24.81 -6.35 8.11
N GLN A 51 24.54 -5.18 8.67
CA GLN A 51 25.57 -4.37 9.34
C GLN A 51 26.22 -5.12 10.51
N GLU A 52 25.43 -5.77 11.37
CA GLU A 52 25.95 -6.58 12.49
C GLU A 52 26.83 -7.74 12.00
N THR A 53 26.41 -8.42 10.94
CA THR A 53 27.18 -9.51 10.31
C THR A 53 28.49 -8.99 9.73
N TYR A 54 28.47 -7.82 9.09
CA TYR A 54 29.66 -7.17 8.54
C TYR A 54 30.67 -6.86 9.64
N GLU A 55 30.21 -6.24 10.72
CA GLU A 55 31.05 -5.85 11.85
C GLU A 55 31.66 -7.06 12.54
N THR A 56 30.87 -8.11 12.77
CA THR A 56 31.32 -9.36 13.39
C THR A 56 32.37 -10.05 12.50
N THR A 57 32.08 -10.21 11.22
CA THR A 57 33.00 -10.89 10.29
C THR A 57 34.29 -10.09 10.10
N SER A 58 34.19 -8.75 10.01
CA SER A 58 35.32 -7.85 9.93
C SER A 58 36.19 -7.90 11.19
N TYR A 59 35.58 -8.02 12.37
CA TYR A 59 36.30 -8.21 13.62
C TYR A 59 37.08 -9.53 13.61
N ASP A 60 36.43 -10.64 13.27
CA ASP A 60 37.07 -11.96 13.24
C ASP A 60 38.24 -12.02 12.25
N LEU A 61 38.07 -11.47 11.05
CA LEU A 61 39.13 -11.41 10.03
C LEU A 61 40.34 -10.55 10.43
N ARG A 62 40.18 -9.63 11.40
CA ARG A 62 41.29 -8.83 11.95
C ARG A 62 42.04 -9.52 13.09
N GLN A 63 41.46 -10.56 13.69
CA GLN A 63 42.08 -11.30 14.80
C GLN A 63 43.13 -12.32 14.31
N ASP A 64 43.18 -12.62 13.01
CA ASP A 64 44.21 -13.49 12.43
C ASP A 64 45.59 -12.80 12.45
N ASP A 65 46.65 -13.58 12.73
CA ASP A 65 48.04 -13.12 12.84
C ASP A 65 48.57 -12.40 11.58
N SER A 66 47.89 -12.58 10.45
CA SER A 66 48.10 -11.84 9.20
C SER A 66 46.76 -11.46 8.59
N VAL A 67 46.60 -10.20 8.18
CA VAL A 67 45.39 -9.73 7.48
C VAL A 67 45.20 -10.49 6.17
N ASN A 68 44.10 -11.22 6.06
CA ASN A 68 43.71 -11.90 4.83
C ASN A 68 42.92 -10.95 3.92
N GLU A 69 43.63 -10.19 3.08
CA GLU A 69 43.03 -9.22 2.15
C GLU A 69 42.02 -9.87 1.18
N GLU A 70 42.26 -11.11 0.74
CA GLU A 70 41.36 -11.84 -0.15
C GLU A 70 40.01 -12.12 0.54
N SER A 71 40.05 -12.53 1.81
CA SER A 71 38.82 -12.72 2.60
C SER A 71 38.05 -11.42 2.83
N PHE A 72 38.74 -10.29 3.04
CA PHE A 72 38.08 -8.98 3.12
C PHE A 72 37.43 -8.57 1.80
N MET A 73 38.12 -8.81 0.67
CA MET A 73 37.56 -8.52 -0.66
C MET A 73 36.32 -9.38 -0.94
N ALA A 74 36.39 -10.68 -0.67
CA ALA A 74 35.27 -11.60 -0.84
C ALA A 74 34.08 -11.20 0.05
N MET A 75 34.34 -10.86 1.32
CA MET A 75 33.31 -10.33 2.22
C MET A 75 32.65 -9.09 1.60
N ASN A 76 33.41 -8.05 1.27
CA ASN A 76 32.86 -6.80 0.70
C ASN A 76 32.04 -7.04 -0.58
N GLN A 77 32.45 -7.98 -1.44
CA GLN A 77 31.70 -8.36 -2.63
C GLN A 77 30.34 -8.99 -2.28
N ILE A 78 30.32 -9.93 -1.32
CA ILE A 78 29.07 -10.54 -0.84
C ILE A 78 28.14 -9.47 -0.27
N PHE A 79 28.65 -8.57 0.57
CA PHE A 79 27.85 -7.49 1.16
C PHE A 79 27.28 -6.55 0.11
N THR A 80 28.09 -6.14 -0.87
CA THR A 80 27.63 -5.27 -1.97
C THR A 80 26.52 -5.95 -2.79
N PHE A 81 26.68 -7.25 -3.06
CA PHE A 81 25.69 -8.05 -3.76
C PHE A 81 24.36 -8.10 -3.00
N PHE A 82 24.41 -8.45 -1.70
CA PHE A 82 23.21 -8.48 -0.85
C PHE A 82 22.51 -7.12 -0.74
N GLN A 83 23.25 -6.02 -0.61
CA GLN A 83 22.66 -4.68 -0.58
C GLN A 83 21.92 -4.36 -1.88
N THR A 84 22.54 -4.69 -3.02
CA THR A 84 21.94 -4.46 -4.33
C THR A 84 20.65 -5.28 -4.49
N GLU A 85 20.68 -6.58 -4.16
CA GLU A 85 19.49 -7.43 -4.23
C GLU A 85 18.37 -6.97 -3.28
N LEU A 86 18.72 -6.56 -2.06
CA LEU A 86 17.76 -6.04 -1.09
C LEU A 86 17.07 -4.78 -1.61
N ASP A 87 17.83 -3.83 -2.17
CA ASP A 87 17.29 -2.60 -2.73
C ASP A 87 16.40 -2.86 -3.96
N GLU A 88 16.81 -3.79 -4.83
CA GLU A 88 16.04 -4.17 -6.02
C GLU A 88 14.70 -4.82 -5.64
N GLU A 89 14.72 -5.80 -4.72
CA GLU A 89 13.51 -6.49 -4.28
C GLU A 89 12.61 -5.57 -3.46
N PHE A 90 13.15 -4.72 -2.57
CA PHE A 90 12.36 -3.71 -1.87
C PHE A 90 11.66 -2.77 -2.87
N THR A 91 12.40 -2.25 -3.84
CA THR A 91 11.86 -1.31 -4.85
C THR A 91 10.74 -1.97 -5.67
N LYS A 92 10.93 -3.24 -6.03
CA LYS A 92 9.94 -4.02 -6.77
C LYS A 92 8.65 -4.23 -5.96
N GLU A 93 8.75 -4.69 -4.72
CA GLU A 93 7.59 -4.92 -3.86
C GLU A 93 6.88 -3.61 -3.51
N TYR A 94 7.65 -2.55 -3.19
CA TYR A 94 7.09 -1.22 -2.92
C TYR A 94 6.30 -0.68 -4.10
N ARG A 95 6.82 -0.86 -5.33
CA ARG A 95 6.11 -0.46 -6.55
C ARG A 95 4.80 -1.22 -6.75
N ILE A 96 4.78 -2.52 -6.47
CA ILE A 96 3.55 -3.33 -6.54
C ILE A 96 2.49 -2.76 -5.59
N LEU A 97 2.87 -2.39 -4.37
CA LEU A 97 1.96 -1.79 -3.40
C LEU A 97 1.43 -0.42 -3.87
N LEU A 98 2.28 0.41 -4.47
CA LEU A 98 1.85 1.69 -5.05
C LEU A 98 0.89 1.52 -6.22
N ASP A 99 1.16 0.56 -7.11
CA ASP A 99 0.28 0.27 -8.25
C ASP A 99 -1.10 -0.22 -7.74
N GLN A 100 -1.13 -1.04 -6.69
CA GLN A 100 -2.37 -1.48 -6.03
C GLN A 100 -3.15 -0.34 -5.36
N GLU A 101 -2.46 0.59 -4.69
CA GLU A 101 -3.08 1.77 -4.08
C GLU A 101 -3.75 2.66 -5.15
N GLU A 102 -3.05 2.88 -6.27
CA GLU A 102 -3.58 3.67 -7.37
C GLU A 102 -4.78 2.99 -8.04
N GLU A 103 -4.70 1.68 -8.30
CA GLU A 103 -5.83 0.90 -8.83
C GLU A 103 -7.06 0.99 -7.93
N LEU A 104 -6.86 0.77 -6.61
CA LEU A 104 -7.91 0.88 -5.61
C LEU A 104 -8.54 2.27 -5.61
N ARG A 105 -7.73 3.32 -5.68
CA ARG A 105 -8.18 4.72 -5.72
C ARG A 105 -9.00 5.01 -6.96
N GLN A 106 -8.54 4.56 -8.14
CA GLN A 106 -9.25 4.77 -9.40
C GLN A 106 -10.60 4.04 -9.42
N GLU A 107 -10.64 2.80 -8.93
CA GLU A 107 -11.88 2.04 -8.83
C GLU A 107 -12.89 2.72 -7.88
N TYR A 108 -12.42 3.18 -6.72
CA TYR A 108 -13.22 3.93 -5.76
C TYR A 108 -13.81 5.20 -6.38
N LEU A 109 -12.97 6.04 -7.02
CA LEU A 109 -13.42 7.28 -7.65
C LEU A 109 -14.49 7.03 -8.71
N LYS A 110 -14.28 6.01 -9.55
CA LYS A 110 -15.26 5.62 -10.59
C LYS A 110 -16.59 5.20 -9.98
N LYS A 111 -16.58 4.33 -8.96
CA LYS A 111 -17.81 3.86 -8.30
C LYS A 111 -18.52 5.00 -7.57
N ARG A 112 -17.76 5.85 -6.89
CA ARG A 112 -18.28 7.02 -6.16
C ARG A 112 -18.98 8.00 -7.10
N GLN A 113 -18.37 8.31 -8.24
CA GLN A 113 -18.99 9.20 -9.23
C GLN A 113 -20.34 8.65 -9.71
N ILE A 114 -20.40 7.36 -10.07
CA ILE A 114 -21.64 6.72 -10.54
C ILE A 114 -22.74 6.80 -9.47
N LEU A 115 -22.39 6.57 -8.21
CA LEU A 115 -23.34 6.67 -7.10
C LEU A 115 -23.79 8.11 -6.85
N GLN A 116 -22.87 9.08 -6.92
CA GLN A 116 -23.18 10.50 -6.76
C GLN A 116 -24.13 10.99 -7.86
N ASP A 117 -23.86 10.66 -9.12
CA ASP A 117 -24.74 10.99 -10.25
C ASP A 117 -26.13 10.38 -10.05
N SER A 118 -26.21 9.13 -9.58
CA SER A 118 -27.47 8.46 -9.29
C SER A 118 -28.25 9.14 -8.16
N VAL A 119 -27.56 9.55 -7.09
CA VAL A 119 -28.16 10.29 -5.97
C VAL A 119 -28.69 11.64 -6.44
N GLU A 120 -27.91 12.40 -7.21
CA GLU A 120 -28.34 13.71 -7.73
C GLU A 120 -29.58 13.60 -8.62
N GLN A 121 -29.61 12.63 -9.54
CA GLN A 121 -30.78 12.39 -10.39
C GLN A 121 -32.03 12.04 -9.56
N LEU A 122 -31.89 11.19 -8.54
CA LEU A 122 -32.99 10.85 -7.65
C LEU A 122 -33.44 12.03 -6.79
N GLN A 123 -32.52 12.90 -6.36
CA GLN A 123 -32.84 14.13 -5.62
C GLN A 123 -33.61 15.12 -6.49
N GLN A 124 -33.19 15.34 -7.74
CA GLN A 124 -33.90 16.19 -8.70
C GLN A 124 -35.34 15.69 -8.91
N LYS A 125 -35.52 14.38 -9.11
CA LYS A 125 -36.85 13.77 -9.20
C LYS A 125 -37.66 13.98 -7.92
N ASN A 126 -37.09 13.72 -6.74
CA ASN A 126 -37.78 13.89 -5.47
C ASN A 126 -38.29 15.33 -5.28
N THR A 127 -37.45 16.32 -5.59
CA THR A 127 -37.82 17.75 -5.55
C THR A 127 -38.94 18.09 -6.53
N ALA A 128 -38.88 17.56 -7.76
CA ALA A 128 -39.93 17.76 -8.76
C ALA A 128 -41.28 17.13 -8.37
N TYR A 129 -41.29 16.09 -7.53
CA TYR A 129 -42.52 15.48 -6.99
C TYR A 129 -43.08 16.20 -5.75
N LYS A 130 -42.29 17.06 -5.10
CA LYS A 130 -42.70 17.86 -3.94
C LYS A 130 -43.31 19.22 -4.32
N HIS A 131 -43.17 19.63 -5.58
CA HIS A 131 -43.74 20.84 -6.18
C HIS A 131 -44.85 20.46 -7.17
#